data_AF-T0ZGG1-F1
#
_entry.id   AF-T0ZGG1-F1
#
_cell.length_a   1.000
_cell.length_b   1.000
_cell.length_c   1.000
_cell.angle_alpha   90.00
_cell.angle_beta   90.00
_cell.angle_gamma   90.00
#
_symmetry.space_group_name_H-M   'P 1'
#
loop_
_entity.id
_entity.type
_entity.pdbx_description
1 polymer ?
#
loop_
_entity_poly.entity_id
_entity_poly.type
_entity_poly.pdbx_seq_one_letter_code
_entity_poly.pdbx_strand_id
1 'polypeptide(L)'
;FITMYSLTITDPYFLDTPTAASLSFFDTFMDYFTYWNSAIGGSLSLTRRFGYYFSTSLSWLVESEQIFLVSVTPQQAQEAPELAPFLQQVGYWTQSGPSVGFSYDRRDNYMLPHSGYHIWGNVGVYGGTFGGDTAFYQTTGNATLFIPITEKSTLSFHFA
;
A
#
# COMPACT_ATOMS: atom_id res chain seq x y z
N PHE A 1 13.18 14.63 -2.29
CA PHE A 1 14.04 13.48 -2.66
C PHE A 1 13.46 12.19 -2.08
N ILE A 2 13.72 11.02 -2.66
CA ILE A 2 13.22 9.73 -2.14
C ILE A 2 14.38 8.75 -2.04
N THR A 3 14.53 8.13 -0.88
CA THR A 3 15.45 7.01 -0.65
C THR A 3 14.66 5.85 -0.08
N MET A 4 14.78 4.67 -0.69
CA MET A 4 14.04 3.48 -0.25
C MET A 4 14.95 2.26 -0.31
N TYR A 5 15.04 1.57 0.83
CA TYR A 5 15.66 0.26 0.96
C TYR A 5 14.57 -0.73 1.32
N SER A 6 14.49 -1.85 0.60
CA SER A 6 13.51 -2.89 0.89
C SER A 6 14.11 -4.28 0.67
N LEU A 7 13.87 -5.17 1.62
CA LEU A 7 14.20 -6.58 1.54
C LEU A 7 12.92 -7.39 1.66
N THR A 8 12.61 -8.17 0.63
CA THR A 8 11.42 -9.02 0.61
C THR A 8 11.81 -10.46 0.30
N ILE A 9 11.39 -11.37 1.18
CA ILE A 9 11.56 -12.82 1.03
C ILE A 9 10.18 -13.40 0.81
N THR A 10 10.01 -14.18 -0.27
CA THR A 10 8.73 -14.81 -0.60
C THR A 10 8.93 -16.30 -0.84
N ASP A 11 8.14 -17.10 -0.14
CA ASP A 11 7.91 -18.50 -0.45
C ASP A 11 6.61 -18.62 -1.27
N PRO A 12 6.66 -18.94 -2.57
CA PRO A 12 5.47 -19.02 -3.41
C PRO A 12 4.57 -20.24 -3.12
N TYR A 13 5.10 -21.28 -2.47
CA TYR A 13 4.39 -22.52 -2.15
C TYR A 13 4.60 -22.86 -0.67
N PHE A 14 4.21 -21.94 0.21
CA PHE A 14 4.38 -22.12 1.63
C PHE A 14 3.66 -23.37 2.11
N LEU A 15 4.41 -24.25 2.77
CA LEU A 15 3.96 -25.56 3.26
C LEU A 15 3.41 -26.48 2.14
N ASP A 16 3.97 -26.40 0.94
CA ASP A 16 3.52 -27.15 -0.25
C ASP A 16 2.04 -26.89 -0.63
N THR A 17 1.50 -25.75 -0.19
CA THR A 17 0.13 -25.33 -0.53
C THR A 17 0.17 -24.23 -1.61
N PRO A 18 -0.93 -23.99 -2.37
CA PRO A 18 -1.05 -22.85 -3.27
C PRO A 18 -1.25 -21.52 -2.51
N THR A 19 -0.48 -21.35 -1.43
CA THR A 19 -0.43 -20.17 -0.57
C THR A 19 0.98 -19.63 -0.62
N ALA A 20 1.14 -18.38 -1.04
CA ALA A 20 2.41 -17.68 -0.97
C ALA A 20 2.53 -16.97 0.38
N ALA A 21 3.70 -17.07 1.03
CA ALA A 21 4.03 -16.32 2.22
C ALA A 21 5.17 -15.35 1.92
N SER A 22 4.96 -14.07 2.22
CA SER A 22 5.93 -13.00 1.98
C SER A 22 6.23 -12.27 3.28
N LEU A 23 7.51 -12.11 3.58
CA LEU A 23 8.01 -11.26 4.65
C LEU A 23 8.81 -10.12 4.02
N SER A 24 8.45 -8.89 4.34
CA SER A 24 9.12 -7.69 3.83
C SER A 24 9.57 -6.80 4.96
N PHE A 25 10.75 -6.21 4.80
CA PHE A 25 11.28 -5.15 5.65
C PHE A 25 11.63 -3.98 4.76
N PHE A 26 11.31 -2.77 5.21
CA PHE A 26 11.56 -1.56 4.44
C PHE A 26 12.03 -0.43 5.34
N ASP A 27 12.85 0.43 4.76
CA ASP A 27 13.30 1.69 5.30
C ASP A 27 13.16 2.74 4.19
N THR A 28 12.35 3.75 4.44
CA THR A 28 11.93 4.75 3.47
C THR A 28 12.16 6.14 4.03
N PHE A 29 12.70 7.01 3.19
CA PHE A 29 12.83 8.42 3.45
C PHE A 29 12.20 9.19 2.27
N MET A 30 11.18 9.99 2.57
CA MET A 30 10.47 10.82 1.61
C MET A 30 10.48 12.27 2.05
N ASP A 31 11.06 13.12 1.22
CA ASP A 31 11.03 14.56 1.35
C ASP A 31 9.82 15.08 0.55
N TYR A 32 8.72 15.33 1.27
CA TYR A 32 7.53 16.00 0.75
C TYR A 32 7.75 17.51 0.78
N PHE A 33 7.02 18.23 -0.07
CA PHE A 33 7.10 19.69 -0.14
C PHE A 33 6.84 20.37 1.22
N THR A 34 6.00 19.76 2.05
CA THR A 34 5.53 20.34 3.32
C THR A 34 6.21 19.76 4.56
N TYR A 35 6.80 18.56 4.49
CA TYR A 35 7.43 17.86 5.63
C TYR A 35 8.36 16.75 5.14
N TRP A 36 9.25 16.28 6.02
CA TRP A 36 10.03 15.07 5.78
C TRP A 36 9.48 13.91 6.57
N ASN A 37 9.52 12.75 5.94
CA ASN A 37 9.02 11.50 6.46
C ASN A 37 10.12 10.44 6.39
N SER A 38 10.40 9.80 7.52
CA SER A 38 11.19 8.58 7.56
C SER A 38 10.34 7.47 8.15
N ALA A 39 10.11 6.39 7.41
CA ALA A 39 9.37 5.23 7.90
C ALA A 39 10.20 3.96 7.78
N ILE A 40 10.28 3.22 8.89
CA ILE A 40 10.91 1.92 8.99
C ILE A 40 9.88 0.91 9.45
N GLY A 41 9.82 -0.24 8.78
CA GLY A 41 8.78 -1.21 9.08
C GLY A 41 9.00 -2.56 8.46
N GLY A 42 8.03 -3.42 8.70
CA GLY A 42 7.94 -4.72 8.09
C GLY A 42 6.50 -5.16 7.91
N SER A 43 6.31 -6.08 6.97
CA SER A 43 5.01 -6.68 6.72
C SER A 43 5.13 -8.18 6.50
N LEU A 44 4.12 -8.89 6.98
CA LEU A 44 3.90 -10.31 6.71
C LEU A 44 2.64 -10.42 5.84
N SER A 45 2.71 -11.13 4.73
CA SER A 45 1.59 -11.30 3.81
C SER A 45 1.40 -12.76 3.43
N LEU A 46 0.17 -13.24 3.50
CA LEU A 46 -0.24 -14.56 3.05
C LEU A 46 -1.22 -14.39 1.89
N THR A 47 -0.87 -14.90 0.71
CA THR A 47 -1.71 -14.81 -0.49
C THR A 47 -2.13 -16.19 -0.92
N ARG A 48 -3.44 -16.41 -1.10
CA ARG A 48 -3.98 -17.69 -1.58
C ARG A 48 -4.78 -17.49 -2.85
N ARG A 49 -4.55 -18.37 -3.82
CA ARG A 49 -5.33 -18.42 -5.07
C ARG A 49 -6.48 -19.40 -4.93
N PHE A 50 -7.66 -18.98 -5.36
CA PHE A 50 -8.86 -19.81 -5.43
C PHE A 50 -9.30 -19.94 -6.89
N GLY A 51 -9.11 -21.14 -7.44
CA GLY A 51 -9.38 -21.41 -8.86
C GLY A 51 -8.42 -20.64 -9.77
N TYR A 52 -8.90 -20.29 -10.97
CA TYR A 52 -8.04 -19.71 -12.00
C TYR A 52 -7.95 -18.18 -11.96
N TYR A 53 -8.98 -17.49 -11.47
CA TYR A 53 -9.09 -16.04 -11.68
C TYR A 53 -9.09 -15.24 -10.38
N PHE A 54 -9.38 -15.86 -9.23
CA PHE A 54 -9.51 -15.16 -7.97
C PHE A 54 -8.34 -15.48 -7.04
N SER A 55 -7.82 -14.45 -6.37
CA SER A 55 -6.89 -14.59 -5.25
C SER A 55 -7.26 -13.61 -4.14
N THR A 56 -6.89 -13.97 -2.92
CA THR A 56 -7.01 -13.10 -1.75
C THR A 56 -5.68 -13.05 -1.02
N SER A 57 -5.43 -11.95 -0.33
CA SER A 57 -4.30 -11.81 0.57
C SER A 57 -4.76 -11.35 1.94
N LEU A 58 -4.07 -11.82 2.97
CA LEU A 58 -4.13 -11.30 4.32
C LEU A 58 -2.73 -10.82 4.68
N SER A 59 -2.61 -9.56 5.02
CA SER A 59 -1.35 -8.92 5.35
C SER A 59 -1.43 -8.32 6.75
N TRP A 60 -0.29 -8.27 7.43
CA TRP A 60 -0.11 -7.58 8.68
C TRP A 60 1.08 -6.64 8.54
N LEU A 61 0.85 -5.35 8.78
CA LEU A 61 1.87 -4.31 8.72
C LEU A 61 2.23 -3.87 10.14
N VAL A 62 3.52 -3.63 10.36
CA VAL A 62 4.03 -2.90 11.53
C VAL A 62 5.09 -1.94 11.04
N GLU A 63 4.88 -0.65 11.24
CA GLU A 63 5.80 0.40 10.86
C GLU A 63 5.89 1.49 11.93
N SER A 64 7.05 2.12 11.98
CA SER A 64 7.31 3.32 12.77
C SER A 64 7.66 4.43 11.80
N GLU A 65 6.88 5.49 11.85
CA GLU A 65 7.02 6.69 11.06
C GLU A 65 7.57 7.82 11.92
N GLN A 66 8.46 8.62 11.36
CA GLN A 66 8.96 9.84 11.95
C GLN A 66 8.69 11.00 11.00
N ILE A 67 7.86 11.93 11.45
CA ILE A 67 7.55 13.17 10.73
C ILE A 67 8.37 14.29 11.36
N PHE A 68 9.18 14.97 10.55
CA PHE A 68 10.03 16.08 11.00
C PHE A 68 10.22 17.12 9.90
N LEU A 69 10.76 18.30 10.26
CA LEU A 69 10.98 19.41 9.32
C LEU A 69 9.71 19.85 8.57
N VAL A 70 8.65 20.13 9.33
CA VAL A 70 7.42 20.72 8.78
C VAL A 70 7.67 22.17 8.37
N SER A 71 7.15 22.56 7.21
CA SER A 71 7.31 23.89 6.60
C SER A 71 6.64 25.04 7.38
N VAL A 72 5.70 24.72 8.28
CA VAL A 72 4.98 25.68 9.13
C VAL A 72 5.84 26.04 10.35
N THR A 73 5.96 27.34 10.63
CA THR A 73 6.67 27.85 11.81
C THR A 73 5.68 28.11 12.95
N PRO A 74 6.05 27.95 14.24
CA PRO A 74 5.15 28.24 15.36
C PRO A 74 4.48 29.64 15.35
N GLN A 75 5.14 30.66 14.81
CA GLN A 75 4.59 32.01 14.64
C GLN A 75 3.45 32.04 13.61
N GLN A 76 3.58 31.29 12.50
CA GLN A 76 2.54 31.20 11.48
C GLN A 76 1.32 30.44 12.01
N ALA A 77 1.51 29.45 12.89
CA ALA A 77 0.41 28.76 13.55
C ALA A 77 -0.33 29.62 14.59
N GLN A 78 0.31 30.68 15.12
CA GLN A 78 -0.36 31.67 15.99
C GLN A 78 -1.22 32.65 15.18
N GLU A 79 -0.77 33.01 13.97
CA GLU A 79 -1.50 33.89 13.05
C GLU A 79 -2.64 33.16 12.31
N ALA A 80 -2.45 31.87 12.03
CA ALA A 80 -3.44 31.00 11.36
C ALA A 80 -3.63 29.69 12.17
N PRO A 81 -4.62 29.63 13.07
CA PRO A 81 -4.86 28.48 13.94
C PRO A 81 -5.12 27.16 13.19
N GLU A 82 -5.56 27.23 11.93
CA GLU A 82 -5.74 26.09 11.02
C GLU A 82 -4.45 25.34 10.71
N LEU A 83 -3.28 25.95 10.92
CA LEU A 83 -1.98 25.33 10.71
C LEU A 83 -1.44 24.59 11.94
N ALA A 84 -2.06 24.78 13.12
CA ALA A 84 -1.62 24.16 14.36
C ALA A 84 -1.58 22.62 14.35
N PRO A 85 -2.51 21.90 13.69
CA PRO A 85 -2.46 20.43 13.62
C PRO A 85 -1.20 19.89 12.93
N PHE A 86 -0.63 20.60 11.94
CA PHE A 86 0.59 20.16 11.26
C PHE A 86 1.81 20.14 12.18
N LEU A 87 1.86 21.03 13.17
CA LEU A 87 2.92 21.01 14.18
C LEU A 87 2.74 19.87 15.17
N GLN A 88 1.50 19.45 15.45
CA GLN A 88 1.19 18.33 16.34
C GLN A 88 1.54 16.98 15.71
N GLN A 89 1.62 16.90 14.39
CA GLN A 89 2.03 15.70 13.66
C GLN A 89 3.53 15.44 13.71
N VAL A 90 4.35 16.41 14.15
CA VAL A 90 5.79 16.22 14.29
C VAL A 90 6.07 15.25 15.44
N GLY A 91 6.76 14.15 15.15
CA GLY A 91 7.08 13.15 16.14
C GLY A 91 7.24 11.75 15.57
N TYR A 92 7.24 10.78 16.48
CA TYR A 92 7.25 9.36 16.18
C TYR A 92 5.83 8.82 16.27
N TRP A 93 5.42 8.09 15.25
CA TRP A 93 4.12 7.45 15.15
C TRP A 93 4.32 5.98 14.86
N THR A 94 3.69 5.13 15.64
CA THR A 94 3.66 3.70 15.36
C THR A 94 2.37 3.36 14.64
N GLN A 95 2.45 2.59 13.57
CA GLN A 95 1.29 2.08 12.87
C GLN A 95 1.38 0.56 12.78
N SER A 96 0.28 -0.10 13.11
CA SER A 96 0.17 -1.54 12.97
C SER A 96 -1.25 -1.95 12.68
N GLY A 97 -1.42 -2.99 11.88
CA GLY A 97 -2.75 -3.52 11.62
C GLY A 97 -2.83 -4.49 10.44
N PRO A 98 -3.97 -5.20 10.35
CA PRO A 98 -4.24 -6.10 9.25
C PRO A 98 -4.75 -5.37 8.01
N SER A 99 -4.48 -5.95 6.84
CA SER A 99 -5.17 -5.62 5.60
C SER A 99 -5.55 -6.87 4.82
N VAL A 100 -6.65 -6.78 4.09
CA VAL A 100 -7.19 -7.84 3.25
C VAL A 100 -7.20 -7.37 1.81
N GLY A 101 -6.51 -8.11 0.96
CA GLY A 101 -6.50 -7.91 -0.48
C GLY A 101 -7.39 -8.91 -1.20
N PHE A 102 -7.92 -8.49 -2.34
CA PHE A 102 -8.56 -9.36 -3.31
C PHE A 102 -8.07 -8.98 -4.71
N SER A 103 -7.97 -9.98 -5.58
CA SER A 103 -7.61 -9.78 -6.97
C SER A 103 -8.41 -10.76 -7.82
N TYR A 104 -8.96 -10.24 -8.91
CA TYR A 104 -9.71 -10.96 -9.91
C TYR A 104 -9.13 -10.67 -11.28
N ASP A 105 -8.43 -11.63 -11.86
CA ASP A 105 -7.73 -11.50 -13.13
C ASP A 105 -8.33 -12.43 -14.17
N ARG A 106 -8.93 -11.83 -15.22
CA ARG A 106 -9.45 -12.53 -16.40
C ARG A 106 -8.73 -12.12 -17.68
N ARG A 107 -7.56 -11.49 -17.57
CA ARG A 107 -6.76 -11.16 -18.75
C ARG A 107 -6.33 -12.43 -19.46
N ASP A 108 -6.28 -12.36 -20.77
CA ASP A 108 -5.74 -13.43 -21.61
C ASP A 108 -4.25 -13.67 -21.38
N ASN A 109 -3.49 -12.61 -21.17
CA ASN A 109 -2.07 -12.65 -20.88
C ASN A 109 -1.70 -11.62 -19.80
N TYR A 110 -0.92 -12.04 -18.81
CA TYR A 110 -0.50 -11.18 -17.70
C TYR A 110 0.49 -10.07 -18.11
N MET A 111 1.34 -10.35 -19.11
CA MET A 111 2.42 -9.46 -19.55
C MET A 111 2.00 -8.57 -20.72
N LEU A 112 1.25 -9.11 -21.67
CA LEU A 112 0.76 -8.40 -22.86
C LEU A 112 -0.74 -8.63 -23.05
N PRO A 113 -1.59 -7.98 -22.21
CA PRO A 113 -3.02 -8.19 -22.26
C PRO A 113 -3.62 -7.64 -23.56
N HIS A 114 -4.43 -8.44 -24.24
CA HIS A 114 -5.17 -8.03 -25.43
C HIS A 114 -6.68 -7.97 -25.18
N SER A 115 -7.17 -8.80 -24.25
CA SER A 115 -8.57 -8.87 -23.87
C SER A 115 -8.74 -9.21 -22.38
N GLY A 116 -9.90 -8.85 -21.84
CA GLY A 116 -10.29 -9.15 -20.47
C GLY A 116 -10.07 -7.99 -19.51
N TYR A 117 -10.08 -8.28 -18.22
CA TYR A 117 -9.96 -7.27 -17.18
C TYR A 117 -9.25 -7.81 -15.95
N HIS A 118 -8.65 -6.91 -15.19
CA HIS A 118 -8.05 -7.18 -13.90
C HIS A 118 -8.57 -6.18 -12.89
N ILE A 119 -9.16 -6.69 -11.81
CA ILE A 119 -9.65 -5.87 -10.71
C ILE A 119 -8.90 -6.33 -9.48
N TRP A 120 -8.34 -5.40 -8.73
CA TRP A 120 -7.77 -5.70 -7.43
C TRP A 120 -8.10 -4.60 -6.44
N GLY A 121 -8.10 -4.95 -5.17
CA GLY A 121 -8.30 -4.00 -4.10
C GLY A 121 -7.71 -4.49 -2.81
N ASN A 122 -7.48 -3.55 -1.90
CA ASN A 122 -7.00 -3.80 -0.56
C ASN A 122 -7.76 -2.91 0.42
N VAL A 123 -8.11 -3.50 1.55
CA VAL A 123 -8.77 -2.84 2.66
C VAL A 123 -7.95 -3.09 3.91
N GLY A 124 -7.46 -2.01 4.53
CA GLY A 124 -6.64 -2.05 5.73
C GLY A 124 -7.29 -1.31 6.89
N VAL A 125 -7.15 -1.86 8.09
CA VAL A 125 -7.52 -1.20 9.34
C VAL A 125 -6.26 -1.11 10.19
N TYR A 126 -5.80 0.10 10.44
CA TYR A 126 -4.54 0.34 11.15
C TYR A 126 -4.78 1.14 12.43
N GLY A 127 -3.96 0.88 13.45
CA GLY A 127 -3.97 1.55 14.74
C GLY A 127 -5.06 1.08 15.71
N GLY A 128 -5.18 1.81 16.82
CA GLY A 128 -6.17 1.55 17.86
C GLY A 128 -5.97 0.18 18.51
N THR A 129 -6.92 -0.74 18.31
CA THR A 129 -6.87 -2.09 18.90
C THR A 129 -5.69 -2.94 18.42
N PHE A 130 -5.03 -2.54 17.33
CA PHE A 130 -3.94 -3.29 16.72
C PHE A 130 -2.54 -2.79 17.12
N GLY A 131 -2.44 -1.80 18.01
CA GLY A 131 -1.18 -1.38 18.65
C GLY A 131 -0.43 -0.22 17.98
N GLY A 132 -1.12 0.58 17.16
CA GLY A 132 -0.59 1.80 16.55
C GLY A 132 -1.21 3.07 17.14
N ASP A 133 -0.39 4.12 17.23
CA ASP A 133 -0.74 5.46 17.72
C ASP A 133 -1.72 6.18 16.77
N THR A 134 -1.67 5.83 15.48
CA THR A 134 -2.50 6.40 14.42
C THR A 134 -3.59 5.44 13.99
N ALA A 135 -4.86 5.80 14.23
CA ALA A 135 -6.02 4.99 13.82
C ALA A 135 -6.58 5.50 12.49
N PHE A 136 -6.55 4.67 11.45
CA PHE A 136 -7.16 4.99 10.17
C PHE A 136 -7.58 3.75 9.39
N TYR A 137 -8.48 3.97 8.44
CA TYR A 137 -8.93 2.99 7.47
C TYR A 137 -8.35 3.34 6.11
N GLN A 138 -7.74 2.37 5.45
CA GLN A 138 -7.22 2.53 4.10
C GLN A 138 -8.00 1.63 3.14
N THR A 139 -8.43 2.20 2.02
CA THR A 139 -9.01 1.44 0.92
C THR A 139 -8.35 1.85 -0.38
N THR A 140 -7.83 0.88 -1.10
CA THR A 140 -7.21 1.08 -2.40
C THR A 140 -7.86 0.11 -3.36
N GLY A 141 -8.19 0.55 -4.56
CA GLY A 141 -8.80 -0.29 -5.58
C GLY A 141 -8.29 0.13 -6.94
N ASN A 142 -8.16 -0.84 -7.83
CA ASN A 142 -7.86 -0.56 -9.22
C ASN A 142 -8.60 -1.56 -10.11
N ALA A 143 -9.10 -1.07 -11.23
CA ALA A 143 -9.66 -1.89 -12.28
C ALA A 143 -9.01 -1.50 -13.60
N THR A 144 -8.55 -2.49 -14.35
CA THR A 144 -8.06 -2.30 -15.71
C THR A 144 -8.88 -3.16 -16.66
N LEU A 145 -9.39 -2.55 -17.74
CA LEU A 145 -10.15 -3.21 -18.80
C LEU A 145 -9.40 -3.12 -20.12
N PHE A 146 -9.25 -4.24 -20.81
CA PHE A 146 -8.59 -4.35 -22.11
C PHE A 146 -9.62 -4.72 -23.17
N ILE A 147 -9.78 -3.84 -24.17
CA ILE A 147 -10.69 -4.05 -25.30
C ILE A 147 -9.87 -4.13 -26.59
N PRO A 148 -9.90 -5.25 -27.31
CA PRO A 148 -9.23 -5.36 -28.61
C PRO A 148 -9.99 -4.54 -29.66
N ILE A 149 -9.30 -3.63 -30.33
CA ILE A 149 -9.86 -2.84 -31.45
C ILE A 149 -9.56 -3.54 -32.78
N THR A 150 -8.35 -4.10 -32.91
CA THR A 150 -7.90 -4.90 -34.05
C THR A 150 -7.10 -6.10 -33.52
N GLU A 151 -6.64 -7.01 -34.39
CA GLU A 151 -5.77 -8.13 -33.97
C GLU A 151 -4.43 -7.69 -33.33
N LYS A 152 -4.02 -6.44 -33.51
CA LYS A 152 -2.72 -5.91 -33.02
C LYS A 152 -2.85 -4.66 -32.16
N SER A 153 -4.06 -4.14 -31.96
CA SER A 153 -4.29 -2.90 -31.22
C SER A 153 -5.30 -3.12 -30.10
N THR A 154 -4.89 -2.77 -28.88
CA THR A 154 -5.69 -2.87 -27.66
C THR A 154 -5.90 -1.48 -27.07
N LEU A 155 -7.12 -1.18 -26.64
CA LEU A 155 -7.40 -0.02 -25.80
C LEU A 155 -7.47 -0.48 -24.34
N SER A 156 -6.71 0.16 -23.46
CA SER A 156 -6.75 -0.09 -22.02
C SER A 156 -7.38 1.09 -21.28
N PHE A 157 -8.31 0.79 -20.39
CA PHE A 157 -8.88 1.74 -19.44
C PHE A 157 -8.40 1.39 -18.05
N HIS A 158 -7.80 2.36 -17.36
CA HIS A 158 -7.31 2.21 -15.99
C HIS A 158 -8.15 3.07 -15.07
N PHE A 159 -8.75 2.45 -14.06
CA PHE A 159 -9.51 3.08 -12.99
C PHE A 159 -8.73 2.85 -11.70
N ALA A 160 -8.28 3.90 -11.04
CA ALA A 160 -7.54 3.87 -9.77
C ALA A 160 -8.26 4.73 -8.74
#